data_AF-A0A1C3KH52-F1
#
_entry.id   AF-A0A1C3KH52-F1
#
_cell.length_a   1.000
_cell.length_b   1.000
_cell.length_c   1.000
_cell.angle_alpha   90.00
_cell.angle_beta   90.00
_cell.angle_gamma   90.00
#
_symmetry.space_group_name_H-M   'P 1'
#
loop_
_entity.id
_entity.type
_entity.pdbx_description
1 polymer ?
#
loop_
_entity_poly.entity_id
_entity_poly.type
_entity_poly.pdbx_seq_one_letter_code
_entity_poly.pdbx_strand_id
1 'polypeptide(L)'
;MPLEIQTIYNAAYSNCIYKDKLDSYKNASELENKDSCSKFTYSHLIPEDNEKNICKAAISFLNHLKKHEVFTYGDIAYRDNGCKYLFYWLYNHVPKNVQTIENVLNMYKDLYRIYTQHHDNLNTFDKYINEMNEHTSDKLVRLTDLYNELDKFFTENENKKEVCTGNFISLYNNYVDECRNGYDDHFCDELKNFRKKYNSFIKNVMKCEELYLLPPVERFDIVGTTIIPFSFISVTSLILPILYKFTAFGPWIRRLLGRNENILEYINEEENHSLNTYEIQDDNSNMPNYYITYNSS
;
A
#
# COMPACT_ATOMS: atom_id res chain seq x y z
N MET A 1 -7.90 -13.32 -8.95
CA MET A 1 -8.29 -11.93 -8.60
C MET A 1 -7.53 -10.99 -9.54
N PRO A 2 -8.17 -9.98 -10.15
CA PRO A 2 -7.46 -9.01 -10.98
C PRO A 2 -6.54 -8.12 -10.12
N LEU A 3 -5.45 -7.65 -10.70
CA LEU A 3 -4.58 -6.61 -10.12
C LEU A 3 -5.36 -5.29 -10.09
N GLU A 4 -5.27 -4.54 -8.98
CA GLU A 4 -6.01 -3.28 -8.83
C GLU A 4 -5.14 -2.05 -8.91
N ILE A 5 -4.00 -2.04 -8.22
CA ILE A 5 -3.08 -0.92 -8.25
C ILE A 5 -1.92 -1.28 -9.16
N GLN A 6 -1.67 -0.48 -10.19
CA GLN A 6 -0.51 -0.69 -11.05
C GLN A 6 0.74 -0.13 -10.39
N THR A 7 1.76 -0.97 -10.26
CA THR A 7 3.06 -0.61 -9.72
C THR A 7 4.17 -1.02 -10.69
N ILE A 8 5.38 -0.48 -10.49
CA ILE A 8 6.57 -0.95 -11.20
C ILE A 8 6.95 -2.39 -10.83
N TYR A 9 6.32 -2.96 -9.79
CA TYR A 9 6.56 -4.30 -9.26
C TYR A 9 5.48 -5.32 -9.65
N ASN A 10 4.56 -4.99 -10.57
CA ASN A 10 3.49 -5.89 -11.05
C ASN A 10 3.98 -7.26 -11.55
N ALA A 11 5.25 -7.37 -11.95
CA ALA A 11 5.92 -8.63 -12.27
C ALA A 11 5.88 -9.63 -11.10
N ALA A 12 5.94 -9.15 -9.85
CA ALA A 12 5.85 -9.98 -8.65
C ALA A 12 4.45 -10.59 -8.49
N TYR A 13 3.39 -9.80 -8.70
CA TYR A 13 2.00 -10.29 -8.64
C TYR A 13 1.70 -11.36 -9.70
N SER A 14 2.23 -11.16 -10.91
CA SER A 14 1.97 -11.97 -12.10
C SER A 14 3.07 -13.01 -12.38
N ASN A 15 3.90 -13.30 -11.38
CA ASN A 15 5.14 -14.05 -11.53
C ASN A 15 4.96 -15.45 -12.17
N CYS A 16 3.86 -16.13 -11.86
CA CYS A 16 3.62 -17.51 -12.29
C CYS A 16 3.52 -17.63 -13.81
N ILE A 17 2.92 -16.63 -14.48
CA ILE A 17 2.74 -16.60 -15.93
C ILE A 17 4.10 -16.65 -16.65
N TYR A 18 5.09 -15.94 -16.11
CA TYR A 18 6.41 -15.87 -16.70
C TYR A 18 7.29 -17.05 -16.27
N LYS A 19 7.13 -17.52 -15.02
CA LYS A 19 7.82 -18.69 -14.47
C LYS A 19 7.65 -19.91 -15.35
N ASP A 20 6.40 -20.29 -15.60
CA ASP A 20 6.08 -21.50 -16.36
C ASP A 20 6.67 -21.44 -17.77
N LYS A 21 6.67 -20.24 -18.38
CA LYS A 21 7.25 -20.03 -19.70
C LYS A 21 8.77 -20.18 -19.69
N LEU A 22 9.46 -19.55 -18.74
CA LEU A 22 10.92 -19.62 -18.62
C LEU A 22 11.39 -21.05 -18.31
N ASP A 23 10.72 -21.73 -17.38
CA ASP A 23 11.03 -23.11 -17.02
C ASP A 23 10.78 -24.06 -18.20
N SER A 24 9.74 -23.81 -19.00
CA SER A 24 9.51 -24.57 -20.24
C SER A 24 10.65 -24.41 -21.25
N TYR A 25 11.20 -23.19 -21.40
CA TYR A 25 12.33 -22.96 -22.29
C TYR A 25 13.63 -23.56 -21.74
N LYS A 26 13.88 -23.46 -20.43
CA LYS A 26 15.08 -24.04 -19.80
C LYS A 26 15.16 -25.56 -20.02
N ASN A 27 14.01 -26.23 -19.95
CA ASN A 27 13.91 -27.69 -20.06
C ASN A 27 13.72 -28.21 -21.49
N ALA A 28 13.60 -27.32 -22.49
CA ALA A 28 13.43 -27.73 -23.88
C ALA A 28 14.70 -28.39 -24.44
N SER A 29 14.54 -29.59 -25.02
CA SER A 29 15.63 -30.36 -25.64
C SER A 29 16.19 -29.71 -26.90
N GLU A 30 15.36 -28.94 -27.60
CA GLU A 30 15.73 -28.20 -28.81
C GLU A 30 15.37 -26.72 -28.64
N LEU A 31 16.35 -25.95 -28.21
CA LEU A 31 16.30 -24.49 -28.28
C LEU A 31 17.00 -24.06 -29.58
N GLU A 32 16.25 -23.41 -30.46
CA GLU A 32 16.82 -22.50 -31.45
C GLU A 32 17.73 -21.48 -30.73
N ASN A 33 18.74 -20.92 -31.41
CA ASN A 33 19.76 -20.00 -30.85
C ASN A 33 21.03 -20.67 -30.25
N LYS A 34 21.50 -21.79 -30.83
CA LYS A 34 22.78 -22.44 -30.41
C LYS A 34 24.00 -21.51 -30.52
N ASP A 35 24.02 -20.60 -31.49
CA ASP A 35 25.21 -19.81 -31.79
C ASP A 35 25.38 -18.56 -30.90
N SER A 36 24.29 -17.88 -30.52
CA SER A 36 24.37 -16.64 -29.72
C SER A 36 24.78 -16.90 -28.26
N CYS A 37 24.39 -18.04 -27.69
CA CYS A 37 24.79 -18.44 -26.34
C CYS A 37 26.15 -19.16 -26.26
N SER A 38 26.85 -19.35 -27.38
CA SER A 38 28.12 -20.10 -27.41
C SER A 38 29.24 -19.44 -26.60
N LYS A 39 29.22 -18.11 -26.52
CA LYS A 39 30.20 -17.26 -25.80
C LYS A 39 29.71 -16.82 -24.42
N PHE A 40 28.48 -17.17 -24.04
CA PHE A 40 27.98 -16.85 -22.72
C PHE A 40 28.63 -17.79 -21.70
N THR A 41 29.39 -17.20 -20.80
CA THR A 41 30.04 -17.88 -19.68
C THR A 41 29.90 -16.98 -18.47
N TYR A 42 29.32 -17.50 -17.39
CA TYR A 42 29.12 -16.71 -16.17
C TYR A 42 29.46 -17.57 -14.95
N SER A 43 30.62 -17.31 -14.36
CA SER A 43 31.18 -18.07 -13.24
C SER A 43 30.35 -18.05 -11.95
N HIS A 44 29.30 -17.23 -11.92
CA HIS A 44 28.41 -17.06 -10.78
C HIS A 44 27.06 -17.78 -10.97
N LEU A 45 26.96 -18.79 -11.84
CA LEU A 45 25.76 -19.62 -11.95
C LEU A 45 25.85 -20.87 -11.06
N ILE A 46 24.69 -21.44 -10.72
CA ILE A 46 24.63 -22.70 -9.96
C ILE A 46 25.27 -23.82 -10.80
N PRO A 47 26.20 -24.62 -10.26
CA PRO A 47 26.90 -25.65 -11.03
C PRO A 47 26.00 -26.71 -11.71
N GLU A 48 24.82 -26.96 -11.12
CA GLU A 48 23.80 -27.87 -11.68
C GLU A 48 23.04 -27.24 -12.86
N ASP A 49 23.06 -25.91 -12.98
CA ASP A 49 22.47 -25.20 -14.09
C ASP A 49 23.47 -25.13 -15.26
N ASN A 50 23.07 -25.69 -16.40
CA ASN A 50 23.84 -25.51 -17.62
C ASN A 50 23.72 -24.03 -18.07
N GLU A 51 24.80 -23.27 -17.93
CA GLU A 51 24.86 -21.83 -18.28
C GLU A 51 24.32 -21.55 -19.69
N LYS A 52 24.54 -22.48 -20.63
CA LYS A 52 24.01 -22.39 -22.00
C LYS A 52 22.50 -22.54 -22.05
N ASN A 53 21.90 -23.37 -21.21
CA ASN A 53 20.45 -23.52 -21.14
C ASN A 53 19.79 -22.28 -20.52
N ILE A 54 20.43 -21.69 -19.50
CA ILE A 54 19.97 -20.41 -18.92
C ILE A 54 19.97 -19.30 -19.98
N CYS A 55 21.07 -19.14 -20.72
CA CYS A 55 21.14 -18.17 -21.80
C CYS A 55 20.09 -18.42 -22.89
N LYS A 56 19.94 -19.68 -23.34
CA LYS A 56 18.96 -20.02 -24.38
C LYS A 56 17.53 -19.77 -23.91
N ALA A 57 17.22 -20.07 -22.65
CA ALA A 57 15.92 -19.79 -22.07
C ALA A 57 15.63 -18.28 -22.03
N ALA A 58 16.60 -17.47 -21.59
CA ALA A 58 16.49 -16.02 -21.58
C ALA A 58 16.27 -15.46 -23.00
N ILE A 59 17.06 -15.88 -24.00
CA ILE A 59 16.90 -15.43 -25.39
C ILE A 59 15.54 -15.84 -25.97
N SER A 60 15.12 -17.10 -25.77
CA SER A 60 13.83 -17.59 -26.25
C SER A 60 12.66 -16.85 -25.59
N PHE A 61 12.80 -16.52 -24.31
CA PHE A 61 11.81 -15.73 -23.58
C PHE A 61 11.75 -14.29 -24.08
N LEU A 62 12.88 -13.61 -24.29
CA LEU A 62 12.91 -12.27 -24.89
C LEU A 62 12.31 -12.25 -26.30
N ASN A 63 12.60 -13.27 -27.13
CA ASN A 63 11.97 -13.45 -28.43
C ASN A 63 10.45 -13.64 -28.33
N HIS A 64 9.98 -14.37 -27.33
CA HIS A 64 8.56 -14.53 -27.05
C HIS A 64 7.89 -13.20 -26.68
N LEU A 65 8.50 -12.43 -25.77
CA LEU A 65 8.00 -11.10 -25.41
C LEU A 65 7.96 -10.17 -26.63
N LYS A 66 8.96 -10.27 -27.53
CA LYS A 66 9.04 -9.44 -28.74
C LYS A 66 7.98 -9.80 -29.77
N LYS A 67 7.70 -11.09 -29.95
CA LYS A 67 6.64 -11.59 -30.85
C LYS A 67 5.23 -11.23 -30.37
N HIS A 68 5.04 -10.99 -29.08
CA HIS A 68 3.77 -10.51 -28.55
C HIS A 68 3.44 -9.15 -29.17
N GLU A 69 2.40 -9.09 -30.00
CA GLU A 69 2.00 -7.85 -30.65
C GLU A 69 1.57 -6.80 -29.60
N VAL A 70 1.79 -5.52 -29.90
CA VAL A 70 1.47 -4.42 -28.99
C VAL A 70 0.34 -3.61 -29.61
N PHE A 71 -0.87 -3.80 -29.11
CA PHE A 71 -2.05 -3.04 -29.52
C PHE A 71 -2.67 -2.28 -28.35
N THR A 72 -2.39 -2.71 -27.12
CA THR A 72 -2.99 -2.21 -25.89
C THR A 72 -1.94 -1.86 -24.84
N TYR A 73 -2.36 -1.11 -23.82
CA TYR A 73 -1.54 -0.86 -22.63
C TYR A 73 -1.17 -2.16 -21.89
N GLY A 74 -2.06 -3.17 -21.92
CA GLY A 74 -1.81 -4.48 -21.31
C GLY A 74 -0.61 -5.18 -21.94
N ASP A 75 -0.39 -5.01 -23.24
CA ASP A 75 0.73 -5.63 -23.97
C ASP A 75 2.08 -4.97 -23.60
N ILE A 76 2.06 -3.66 -23.37
CA ILE A 76 3.23 -2.92 -22.85
C ILE A 76 3.58 -3.43 -21.44
N ALA A 77 2.57 -3.57 -20.57
CA ALA A 77 2.75 -4.09 -19.23
C ALA A 77 3.23 -5.55 -19.24
N TYR A 78 2.76 -6.39 -20.17
CA TYR A 78 3.23 -7.76 -20.33
C TYR A 78 4.73 -7.84 -20.65
N ARG A 79 5.21 -6.99 -21.57
CA ARG A 79 6.63 -6.90 -21.92
C ARG A 79 7.48 -6.38 -20.77
N ASP A 80 7.05 -5.30 -20.11
CA ASP A 80 7.75 -4.73 -18.95
C ASP A 80 7.87 -5.77 -17.82
N ASN A 81 6.74 -6.36 -17.43
CA ASN A 81 6.68 -7.34 -16.36
C ASN A 81 7.49 -8.60 -16.71
N GLY A 82 7.45 -9.04 -17.97
CA GLY A 82 8.29 -10.14 -18.44
C GLY A 82 9.78 -9.83 -18.30
N CYS A 83 10.21 -8.63 -18.71
CA CYS A 83 11.61 -8.22 -18.57
C CYS A 83 12.05 -8.21 -17.11
N LYS A 84 11.25 -7.60 -16.23
CA LYS A 84 11.49 -7.55 -14.78
C LYS A 84 11.51 -8.94 -14.16
N TYR A 85 10.57 -9.82 -14.54
CA TYR A 85 10.55 -11.19 -14.05
C TYR A 85 11.75 -12.01 -14.53
N LEU A 86 12.25 -11.79 -15.76
CA LEU A 86 13.47 -12.46 -16.24
C LEU A 86 14.66 -12.18 -15.32
N PHE A 87 14.81 -10.96 -14.81
CA PHE A 87 15.82 -10.66 -13.79
C PHE A 87 15.63 -11.50 -12.53
N TYR A 88 14.40 -11.58 -11.99
CA TYR A 88 14.11 -12.41 -10.82
C TYR A 88 14.38 -13.90 -11.06
N TRP A 89 14.03 -14.40 -12.25
CA TRP A 89 14.31 -15.78 -12.61
C TRP A 89 15.81 -16.06 -12.66
N LEU A 90 16.60 -15.16 -13.24
CA LEU A 90 18.06 -15.22 -13.23
C LEU A 90 18.64 -15.14 -11.81
N TYR A 91 18.05 -14.30 -10.95
CA TYR A 91 18.45 -14.20 -9.54
C TYR A 91 18.42 -15.57 -8.87
N ASN A 92 17.37 -16.38 -9.11
CA ASN A 92 17.23 -17.74 -8.55
C ASN A 92 18.19 -18.78 -9.15
N HIS A 93 18.94 -18.44 -10.20
CA HIS A 93 19.95 -19.31 -10.82
C HIS A 93 21.39 -18.94 -10.44
N VAL A 94 21.57 -18.01 -9.51
CA VAL A 94 22.88 -17.61 -8.95
C VAL A 94 23.08 -18.23 -7.55
N PRO A 95 24.26 -18.82 -7.23
CA PRO A 95 24.55 -19.38 -5.92
C PRO A 95 24.48 -18.33 -4.81
N LYS A 96 23.86 -18.70 -3.68
CA LYS A 96 23.59 -17.80 -2.55
C LYS A 96 24.81 -17.02 -2.03
N ASN A 97 26.02 -17.58 -2.13
CA ASN A 97 27.25 -16.92 -1.66
C ASN A 97 27.74 -15.77 -2.56
N VAL A 98 27.25 -15.69 -3.81
CA VAL A 98 27.59 -14.64 -4.78
C VAL A 98 26.35 -13.94 -5.36
N GLN A 99 25.16 -14.27 -4.85
CA GLN A 99 23.85 -13.76 -5.24
C GLN A 99 23.62 -12.33 -4.72
N THR A 100 24.38 -11.38 -5.26
CA THR A 100 24.12 -9.95 -5.06
C THR A 100 23.25 -9.42 -6.19
N ILE A 101 22.43 -8.41 -5.89
CA ILE A 101 21.59 -7.75 -6.89
C ILE A 101 22.45 -7.17 -8.03
N GLU A 102 23.60 -6.57 -7.69
CA GLU A 102 24.56 -6.04 -8.66
C GLU A 102 25.06 -7.12 -9.64
N ASN A 103 25.49 -8.28 -9.13
CA ASN A 103 26.00 -9.37 -9.98
C ASN A 103 24.92 -9.88 -10.93
N VAL A 104 23.70 -10.07 -10.43
CA VAL A 104 22.57 -10.53 -11.26
C VAL A 104 22.19 -9.48 -12.29
N LEU A 105 22.21 -8.18 -11.95
CA LEU A 105 21.96 -7.10 -12.90
C LEU A 105 23.01 -7.05 -14.02
N ASN A 106 24.28 -7.24 -13.68
CA ASN A 106 25.37 -7.31 -14.66
C ASN A 106 25.16 -8.49 -15.61
N MET A 107 24.86 -9.68 -15.08
CA MET A 107 24.54 -10.85 -15.88
C MET A 107 23.32 -10.62 -16.79
N TYR A 108 22.26 -10.02 -16.25
CA TYR A 108 21.04 -9.72 -16.98
C TYR A 108 21.29 -8.75 -18.14
N LYS A 109 22.07 -7.69 -17.91
CA LYS A 109 22.47 -6.73 -18.96
C LYS A 109 23.36 -7.37 -20.03
N ASP A 110 24.25 -8.28 -19.64
CA ASP A 110 25.07 -9.03 -20.59
C ASP A 110 24.25 -9.97 -21.48
N LEU A 111 23.29 -10.70 -20.89
CA LEU A 111 22.34 -11.52 -21.64
C LEU A 111 21.51 -10.68 -22.62
N TYR A 112 21.06 -9.52 -22.17
CA TYR A 112 20.32 -8.60 -23.03
C TYR A 112 21.18 -8.05 -24.17
N ARG A 113 22.45 -7.72 -23.91
CA ARG A 113 23.39 -7.31 -24.96
C ARG A 113 23.60 -8.40 -26.02
N ILE A 114 23.70 -9.67 -25.60
CA ILE A 114 23.77 -10.81 -26.54
C ILE A 114 22.47 -10.87 -27.36
N TYR A 115 21.32 -10.69 -26.71
CA TYR A 115 20.03 -10.69 -27.39
C TYR A 115 19.93 -9.59 -28.45
N THR A 116 20.27 -8.34 -28.13
CA THR A 116 20.17 -7.22 -29.09
C THR A 116 21.10 -7.38 -30.28
N GLN A 117 22.33 -7.88 -30.05
CA GLN A 117 23.31 -8.13 -31.11
C GLN A 117 22.86 -9.17 -32.15
N HIS A 118 22.05 -10.15 -31.73
CA HIS A 118 21.71 -11.30 -32.57
C HIS A 118 20.25 -11.36 -33.00
N HIS A 119 19.35 -10.71 -32.27
CA HIS A 119 17.90 -10.91 -32.41
C HIS A 119 17.08 -9.61 -32.36
N ASP A 120 17.65 -8.50 -31.89
CA ASP A 120 16.89 -7.26 -31.72
C ASP A 120 17.71 -5.96 -31.88
N ASN A 121 18.01 -5.61 -33.12
CA ASN A 121 18.69 -4.37 -33.47
C ASN A 121 17.88 -3.08 -33.17
N LEU A 122 16.61 -3.22 -32.75
CA LEU A 122 15.73 -2.09 -32.42
C LEU A 122 15.70 -1.78 -30.92
N ASN A 123 16.45 -2.53 -30.09
CA ASN A 123 16.56 -2.25 -28.66
C ASN A 123 15.18 -2.18 -27.96
N THR A 124 14.30 -3.11 -28.30
CA THR A 124 12.86 -3.08 -27.96
C THR A 124 12.61 -3.00 -26.45
N PHE A 125 13.53 -3.53 -25.64
CA PHE A 125 13.38 -3.63 -24.20
C PHE A 125 14.24 -2.64 -23.40
N ASP A 126 15.00 -1.74 -24.07
CA ASP A 126 15.93 -0.81 -23.40
C ASP A 126 15.25 -0.02 -22.29
N LYS A 127 14.02 0.45 -22.53
CA LYS A 127 13.25 1.21 -21.54
C LYS A 127 13.08 0.44 -20.24
N TYR A 128 12.64 -0.81 -20.32
CA TYR A 128 12.34 -1.64 -19.14
C TYR A 128 13.61 -2.05 -18.39
N ILE A 129 14.65 -2.40 -19.15
CA ILE A 129 15.92 -2.87 -18.60
C ILE A 129 16.70 -1.75 -17.93
N ASN A 130 16.66 -0.54 -18.51
CA ASN A 130 17.35 0.62 -17.94
C ASN A 130 16.61 1.23 -16.73
N GLU A 131 15.31 0.96 -16.57
CA GLU A 131 14.55 1.33 -15.36
C GLU A 131 15.00 0.51 -14.13
N MET A 132 15.57 -0.68 -14.35
CA MET A 132 16.06 -1.54 -13.28
C MET A 132 17.40 -1.06 -12.75
N ASN A 133 17.42 -0.74 -11.45
CA ASN A 133 18.61 -0.47 -10.66
C ASN A 133 18.63 -1.39 -9.43
N GLU A 134 19.68 -1.33 -8.61
CA GLU A 134 19.82 -2.21 -7.45
C GLU A 134 18.65 -2.09 -6.46
N HIS A 135 18.19 -0.87 -6.18
CA HIS A 135 17.08 -0.64 -5.26
C HIS A 135 15.78 -1.26 -5.78
N THR A 136 15.38 -0.94 -7.02
CA THR A 136 14.16 -1.50 -7.62
C THR A 136 14.24 -3.02 -7.74
N SER A 137 15.43 -3.56 -8.03
CA SER A 137 15.65 -4.99 -8.20
C SER A 137 15.59 -5.75 -6.87
N ASP A 138 16.15 -5.19 -5.79
CA ASP A 138 16.00 -5.73 -4.43
C ASP A 138 14.52 -5.84 -4.04
N LYS A 139 13.78 -4.74 -4.22
CA LYS A 139 12.34 -4.71 -3.92
C LYS A 139 11.55 -5.71 -4.72
N LEU A 140 11.85 -5.84 -6.01
CA LEU A 140 11.22 -6.82 -6.89
C LEU A 140 11.46 -8.26 -6.39
N VAL A 141 12.69 -8.61 -6.03
CA VAL A 141 13.04 -9.93 -5.48
C VAL A 141 12.25 -10.20 -4.21
N ARG A 142 12.30 -9.26 -3.26
CA ARG A 142 11.64 -9.37 -1.97
C ARG A 142 10.13 -9.54 -2.08
N LEU A 143 9.49 -8.78 -2.97
CA LEU A 143 8.05 -8.90 -3.24
C LEU A 143 7.72 -10.21 -3.93
N THR A 144 8.53 -10.64 -4.90
CA THR A 144 8.29 -11.89 -5.64
C THR A 144 8.43 -13.10 -4.73
N ASP A 145 9.43 -13.12 -3.84
CA ASP A 145 9.59 -14.16 -2.82
C ASP A 145 8.39 -14.19 -1.86
N LEU A 146 7.89 -13.02 -1.45
CA LEU A 146 6.70 -12.91 -0.62
C LEU A 146 5.46 -13.50 -1.32
N TYR A 147 5.28 -13.23 -2.62
CA TYR A 147 4.21 -13.83 -3.42
C TYR A 147 4.38 -15.35 -3.60
N ASN A 148 5.61 -15.84 -3.74
CA ASN A 148 5.87 -17.28 -3.85
C ASN A 148 5.49 -18.03 -2.55
N GLU A 149 5.81 -17.46 -1.39
CA GLU A 149 5.38 -18.03 -0.10
C GLU A 149 3.84 -18.00 0.05
N LEU A 150 3.18 -16.95 -0.45
CA LEU A 150 1.72 -16.87 -0.50
C LEU A 150 1.11 -17.97 -1.39
N ASP A 151 1.63 -18.14 -2.61
CA ASP A 151 1.12 -19.13 -3.56
C ASP A 151 1.37 -20.56 -3.06
N LYS A 152 2.50 -20.80 -2.37
CA LYS A 152 2.77 -22.06 -1.67
C LYS A 152 1.75 -22.30 -0.57
N PHE A 153 1.51 -21.30 0.28
CA PHE A 153 0.51 -21.39 1.34
C PHE A 153 -0.89 -21.69 0.79
N PHE A 154 -1.29 -21.06 -0.33
CA PHE A 154 -2.57 -21.36 -0.98
C PHE A 154 -2.63 -22.81 -1.46
N THR A 155 -1.61 -23.26 -2.18
CA THR A 155 -1.54 -24.62 -2.75
C THR A 155 -1.62 -25.70 -1.66
N GLU A 156 -0.95 -25.49 -0.53
CA GLU A 156 -0.91 -26.46 0.57
C GLU A 156 -2.22 -26.54 1.38
N ASN A 157 -2.99 -25.45 1.42
CA ASN A 157 -4.11 -25.28 2.36
C ASN A 157 -5.49 -25.17 1.72
N GLU A 158 -5.60 -24.96 0.41
CA GLU A 158 -6.88 -24.84 -0.31
C GLU A 158 -7.84 -26.01 -0.01
N ASN A 159 -7.30 -27.23 0.17
CA ASN A 159 -8.09 -28.44 0.44
C ASN A 159 -8.22 -28.80 1.93
N LYS A 160 -7.36 -28.27 2.80
CA LYS A 160 -7.28 -28.70 4.21
C LYS A 160 -8.11 -27.81 5.14
N LYS A 161 -8.23 -26.51 4.86
CA LYS A 161 -8.96 -25.52 5.69
C LYS A 161 -8.54 -25.45 7.18
N GLU A 162 -7.43 -26.07 7.55
CA GLU A 162 -6.99 -26.18 8.95
C GLU A 162 -6.08 -25.03 9.40
N VAL A 163 -5.42 -24.33 8.46
CA VAL A 163 -4.43 -23.29 8.76
C VAL A 163 -4.86 -21.94 8.19
N CYS A 164 -5.06 -20.95 9.06
CA CYS A 164 -5.50 -19.60 8.70
C CYS A 164 -4.35 -18.57 8.70
N THR A 165 -3.09 -19.00 8.85
CA THR A 165 -1.94 -18.09 9.00
C THR A 165 -0.74 -18.63 8.23
N GLY A 166 -0.16 -17.79 7.37
CA GLY A 166 1.07 -18.09 6.65
C GLY A 166 2.33 -17.85 7.49
N ASN A 167 3.43 -18.52 7.15
CA ASN A 167 4.76 -18.26 7.70
C ASN A 167 5.35 -16.89 7.29
N PHE A 168 4.84 -16.29 6.21
CA PHE A 168 5.30 -15.02 5.65
C PHE A 168 4.73 -13.76 6.33
N ILE A 169 3.84 -13.90 7.33
CA ILE A 169 3.14 -12.76 7.95
C ILE A 169 4.12 -11.80 8.64
N SER A 170 5.14 -12.33 9.32
CA SER A 170 6.18 -11.50 9.94
C SER A 170 6.98 -10.73 8.90
N LEU A 171 7.29 -11.36 7.76
CA LEU A 171 8.00 -10.74 6.65
C LEU A 171 7.16 -9.61 6.03
N TYR A 172 5.88 -9.86 5.78
CA TYR A 172 4.95 -8.84 5.31
C TYR A 172 4.88 -7.65 6.27
N ASN A 173 4.77 -7.88 7.59
CA ASN A 173 4.71 -6.81 8.58
C ASN A 173 5.99 -5.96 8.57
N ASN A 174 7.16 -6.58 8.48
CA ASN A 174 8.42 -5.84 8.34
C ASN A 174 8.44 -4.97 7.07
N TYR A 175 7.89 -5.47 5.96
CA TYR A 175 7.81 -4.71 4.71
C TYR A 175 6.80 -3.57 4.82
N VAL A 176 5.70 -3.75 5.55
CA VAL A 176 4.75 -2.68 5.86
C VAL A 176 5.40 -1.58 6.71
N ASP A 177 6.18 -1.96 7.72
CA ASP A 177 6.91 -0.99 8.55
C ASP A 177 7.94 -0.21 7.72
N GLU A 178 8.67 -0.89 6.83
CA GLU A 178 9.57 -0.21 5.89
C GLU A 178 8.80 0.72 4.95
N CYS A 179 7.69 0.25 4.37
CA CYS A 179 6.82 1.07 3.52
C CYS A 179 6.34 2.32 4.25
N ARG A 180 5.93 2.21 5.53
CA ARG A 180 5.41 3.35 6.31
C ARG A 180 6.49 4.38 6.66
N ASN A 181 7.74 3.95 6.75
CA ASN A 181 8.87 4.81 7.09
C ASN A 181 9.64 5.30 5.84
N GLY A 182 9.45 4.68 4.67
CA GLY A 182 10.16 4.98 3.43
C GLY A 182 9.52 6.08 2.57
N TYR A 183 9.79 6.07 1.27
CA TYR A 183 9.12 6.94 0.26
C TYR A 183 8.84 6.18 -1.05
N ASP A 184 8.94 4.85 -1.04
CA ASP A 184 8.63 4.02 -2.21
C ASP A 184 7.13 3.69 -2.24
N ASP A 185 6.35 4.60 -2.83
CA ASP A 185 4.91 4.45 -2.96
C ASP A 185 4.53 3.22 -3.78
N HIS A 186 5.33 2.86 -4.80
CA HIS A 186 5.09 1.65 -5.59
C HIS A 186 5.28 0.38 -4.75
N PHE A 187 6.27 0.34 -3.85
CA PHE A 187 6.47 -0.79 -2.95
C PHE A 187 5.31 -0.91 -1.96
N CYS A 188 4.86 0.22 -1.40
CA CYS A 188 3.68 0.28 -0.56
C CYS A 188 2.41 -0.20 -1.27
N ASP A 189 2.20 0.25 -2.50
CA ASP A 189 1.04 -0.11 -3.29
C ASP A 189 1.04 -1.60 -3.67
N GLU A 190 2.22 -2.18 -3.91
CA GLU A 190 2.32 -3.62 -4.17
C GLU A 190 2.01 -4.44 -2.92
N LEU A 191 2.41 -3.96 -1.73
CA LEU A 191 1.99 -4.59 -0.46
C LEU A 191 0.46 -4.49 -0.25
N LYS A 192 -0.21 -3.44 -0.74
CA LYS A 192 -1.68 -3.37 -0.71
C LYS A 192 -2.30 -4.42 -1.63
N ASN A 193 -1.75 -4.61 -2.83
CA ASN A 193 -2.15 -5.67 -3.74
C ASN A 193 -1.98 -7.05 -3.09
N PHE A 194 -0.83 -7.29 -2.45
CA PHE A 194 -0.54 -8.52 -1.71
C PHE A 194 -1.56 -8.77 -0.60
N ARG A 195 -1.76 -7.77 0.25
CA ARG A 195 -2.74 -7.79 1.35
C ARG A 195 -4.12 -8.17 0.85
N LYS A 196 -4.56 -7.57 -0.26
CA LYS A 196 -5.87 -7.85 -0.84
C LYS A 196 -5.97 -9.31 -1.32
N LYS A 197 -4.95 -9.81 -2.02
CA LYS A 197 -4.91 -11.19 -2.54
C LYS A 197 -5.02 -12.19 -1.37
N TYR A 198 -4.20 -12.01 -0.33
CA TYR A 198 -4.25 -12.83 0.88
C TYR A 198 -5.61 -12.75 1.59
N ASN A 199 -6.08 -11.55 1.93
CA ASN A 199 -7.33 -11.36 2.67
C ASN A 199 -8.55 -11.94 1.92
N SER A 200 -8.57 -11.84 0.59
CA SER A 200 -9.60 -12.45 -0.25
C SER A 200 -9.58 -13.97 -0.13
N PHE A 201 -8.41 -14.60 -0.18
CA PHE A 201 -8.28 -16.05 -0.02
C PHE A 201 -8.70 -16.51 1.39
N ILE A 202 -8.21 -15.84 2.43
CA ILE A 202 -8.56 -16.16 3.83
C ILE A 202 -10.07 -16.06 4.06
N LYS A 203 -10.71 -14.99 3.59
CA LYS A 203 -12.15 -14.78 3.79
C LYS A 203 -13.02 -15.68 2.93
N ASN A 204 -12.71 -15.79 1.64
CA ASN A 204 -13.62 -16.40 0.67
C ASN A 204 -13.35 -17.89 0.42
N VAL A 205 -12.09 -18.33 0.51
CA VAL A 205 -11.68 -19.71 0.25
C VAL A 205 -11.56 -20.49 1.55
N MET A 206 -10.73 -20.00 2.47
CA MET A 206 -10.49 -20.68 3.76
C MET A 206 -11.63 -20.47 4.76
N LYS A 207 -12.39 -19.37 4.62
CA LYS A 207 -13.49 -18.97 5.52
C LYS A 207 -13.05 -18.80 6.98
N CYS A 208 -11.86 -18.25 7.18
CA CYS A 208 -11.34 -17.94 8.51
C CYS A 208 -11.98 -16.67 9.10
N GLU A 209 -11.82 -16.51 10.40
CA GLU A 209 -12.25 -15.30 11.12
C GLU A 209 -11.44 -14.05 10.73
N GLU A 210 -11.99 -12.88 10.99
CA GLU A 210 -11.39 -11.61 10.58
C GLU A 210 -10.06 -11.29 11.28
N LEU A 211 -9.79 -11.89 12.44
CA LEU A 211 -8.53 -11.71 13.16
C LEU A 211 -7.30 -12.20 12.38
N TYR A 212 -7.50 -13.07 11.39
CA TYR A 212 -6.45 -13.63 10.53
C TYR A 212 -6.13 -12.75 9.31
N LEU A 213 -6.85 -11.66 9.11
CA LEU A 213 -6.61 -10.72 8.02
C LEU A 213 -5.37 -9.87 8.30
N LEU A 214 -4.65 -9.53 7.24
CA LEU A 214 -3.46 -8.71 7.32
C LEU A 214 -3.78 -7.25 7.69
N PRO A 215 -2.91 -6.60 8.49
CA PRO A 215 -3.08 -5.19 8.84
C PRO A 215 -3.00 -4.28 7.60
N PRO A 216 -3.62 -3.08 7.66
CA PRO A 216 -3.55 -2.09 6.59
C PRO A 216 -2.11 -1.64 6.30
N VAL A 217 -1.83 -1.26 5.07
CA VAL A 217 -0.48 -0.79 4.65
C VAL A 217 -0.35 0.72 4.84
N GLU A 218 -1.48 1.43 4.81
CA GLU A 218 -1.57 2.88 4.88
C GLU A 218 -0.78 3.45 6.05
N ARG A 219 -0.10 4.57 5.79
CA ARG A 219 0.46 5.40 6.84
C ARG A 219 -0.69 6.08 7.54
N PHE A 220 -0.87 5.78 8.82
CA PHE A 220 -1.64 6.68 9.67
C PHE A 220 -0.78 7.92 9.85
N ASP A 221 -1.16 9.00 9.18
CA ASP A 221 -0.51 10.29 9.35
C ASP A 221 -0.87 10.79 10.76
N ILE A 222 -0.14 10.35 11.79
CA ILE A 222 -0.39 10.73 13.18
C ILE A 222 -0.34 12.25 13.30
N VAL A 223 0.52 12.90 12.51
CA VAL A 223 0.67 14.36 12.47
C VAL A 223 -0.56 15.01 11.83
N GLY A 224 -0.99 14.59 10.64
CA GLY A 224 -2.22 15.10 10.03
C GLY A 224 -3.48 14.81 10.86
N THR A 225 -3.58 13.59 11.40
CA THR A 225 -4.75 13.12 12.15
C THR A 225 -4.87 13.78 13.53
N THR A 226 -3.76 14.28 14.10
CA THR A 226 -3.80 15.08 15.35
C THR A 226 -3.92 16.57 15.04
N ILE A 227 -3.14 17.12 14.10
CA ILE A 227 -3.12 18.55 13.78
C ILE A 227 -4.47 19.02 13.22
N ILE A 228 -5.16 18.22 12.41
CA ILE A 228 -6.46 18.62 11.84
C ILE A 228 -7.50 18.88 12.95
N PRO A 229 -7.80 17.94 13.88
CA PRO A 229 -8.71 18.22 14.99
C PRO A 229 -8.24 19.38 15.88
N PHE A 230 -6.94 19.44 16.23
CA PHE A 230 -6.42 20.50 17.10
C PHE A 230 -6.51 21.90 16.45
N SER A 231 -6.25 22.01 15.15
CA SER A 231 -6.39 23.27 14.40
C SER A 231 -7.86 23.69 14.28
N PHE A 232 -8.78 22.75 14.01
CA PHE A 232 -10.21 23.06 14.01
C PHE A 232 -10.71 23.52 15.37
N ILE A 233 -10.31 22.87 16.47
CA ILE A 233 -10.64 23.27 17.85
C ILE A 233 -10.10 24.67 18.14
N SER A 234 -8.85 24.95 17.76
CA SER A 234 -8.23 26.26 17.97
C SER A 234 -8.92 27.37 17.18
N VAL A 235 -9.26 27.13 15.91
CA VAL A 235 -9.93 28.10 15.03
C VAL A 235 -11.36 28.36 15.52
N THR A 236 -12.11 27.31 15.88
CA THR A 236 -13.46 27.47 16.45
C THR A 236 -13.41 28.22 17.78
N SER A 237 -12.44 27.95 18.65
CA SER A 237 -12.29 28.66 19.93
C SER A 237 -12.04 30.17 19.78
N LEU A 238 -11.39 30.60 18.69
CA LEU A 238 -11.16 32.02 18.39
C LEU A 238 -12.38 32.68 17.74
N ILE A 239 -13.08 31.97 16.86
CA ILE A 239 -14.19 32.52 16.08
C ILE A 239 -15.50 32.54 16.89
N LEU A 240 -15.78 31.52 17.70
CA LEU A 240 -17.02 31.38 18.47
C LEU A 240 -17.31 32.57 19.41
N PRO A 241 -16.35 33.11 20.19
CA PRO A 241 -16.58 34.28 21.03
C PRO A 241 -16.90 35.54 20.23
N ILE A 242 -16.24 35.71 19.08
CA ILE A 242 -16.45 36.85 18.18
C ILE A 242 -17.86 36.76 17.56
N LEU A 243 -18.27 35.59 17.07
CA LEU A 243 -19.61 35.37 16.55
C LEU A 243 -20.67 35.52 17.64
N TYR A 244 -20.42 35.02 18.85
CA TYR A 244 -21.32 35.15 19.99
C TYR A 244 -21.55 36.63 20.40
N LYS A 245 -20.50 37.47 20.32
CA LYS A 245 -20.61 38.89 20.70
C LYS A 245 -21.12 39.80 19.58
N PHE A 246 -20.72 39.55 18.34
CA PHE A 246 -20.87 40.52 17.24
C PHE A 246 -21.84 40.10 16.13
N THR A 247 -22.53 38.96 16.27
CA THR A 247 -23.54 38.52 15.30
C THR A 247 -24.86 38.13 15.96
N ALA A 248 -25.91 37.92 15.16
CA ALA A 248 -27.21 37.43 15.62
C ALA A 248 -27.14 36.03 16.29
N PHE A 249 -25.99 35.36 16.20
CA PHE A 249 -25.74 34.03 16.77
C PHE A 249 -25.78 34.03 18.30
N GLY A 250 -25.27 35.07 18.97
CA GLY A 250 -25.29 35.16 20.44
C GLY A 250 -26.71 35.24 21.04
N PRO A 251 -27.57 36.15 20.56
CA PRO A 251 -28.97 36.20 20.97
C PRO A 251 -29.77 34.95 20.59
N TRP A 252 -29.39 34.25 19.51
CA TRP A 252 -30.01 33.00 19.09
C TRP A 252 -29.62 31.83 20.01
N ILE A 253 -28.34 31.69 20.38
CA ILE A 253 -27.86 30.71 21.36
C ILE A 253 -28.50 30.95 22.73
N ARG A 254 -28.56 32.21 23.21
CA ARG A 254 -29.22 32.54 24.48
C ARG A 254 -30.70 32.17 24.49
N ARG A 255 -31.41 32.35 23.37
CA ARG A 255 -32.80 31.89 23.22
C ARG A 255 -32.94 30.37 23.23
N LEU A 256 -31.97 29.64 22.67
CA LEU A 256 -31.95 28.18 22.68
C LEU A 256 -31.66 27.61 24.07
N LEU A 257 -30.68 28.17 24.79
CA LEU A 257 -30.33 27.76 26.16
C LEU A 257 -31.41 28.17 27.17
N GLY A 258 -31.91 29.41 27.11
CA GLY A 258 -32.98 29.89 27.99
C GLY A 258 -34.34 29.20 27.76
N ARG A 259 -34.52 28.49 26.64
CA ARG A 259 -35.72 27.66 26.42
C ARG A 259 -35.75 26.41 27.30
N ASN A 260 -34.61 25.96 27.82
CA ASN A 260 -34.52 24.81 28.72
C ASN A 260 -34.57 25.19 30.22
N GLU A 261 -34.33 26.46 30.59
CA GLU A 261 -34.44 26.90 32.00
C GLU A 261 -35.89 26.82 32.51
N ASN A 262 -36.87 27.20 31.68
CA ASN A 262 -38.30 27.08 32.01
C ASN A 262 -38.78 25.62 32.12
N ILE A 263 -38.03 24.66 31.55
CA ILE A 263 -38.34 23.21 31.68
C ILE A 263 -37.77 22.67 33.00
N LEU A 264 -36.69 23.25 33.53
CA LEU A 264 -36.06 22.84 34.80
C LEU A 264 -36.79 23.40 36.03
N GLU A 265 -37.37 24.61 35.94
CA GLU A 265 -38.23 25.15 37.01
C GLU A 265 -39.45 24.26 37.28
N TYR A 266 -40.01 23.63 36.24
CA TYR A 266 -41.14 22.70 36.37
C TYR A 266 -40.77 21.34 37.00
N ILE A 267 -39.48 21.00 37.11
CA ILE A 267 -39.01 19.72 37.67
C ILE A 267 -38.61 19.89 39.16
N ASN A 268 -38.31 21.12 39.60
CA ASN A 268 -37.85 21.40 40.97
C ASN A 268 -38.96 21.86 41.93
N GLU A 269 -40.23 21.91 41.51
CA GLU A 269 -41.35 22.29 42.40
C GLU A 269 -41.72 21.22 43.44
N GLU A 270 -41.12 20.04 43.40
CA GLU A 270 -41.18 19.04 44.47
C GLU A 270 -39.76 18.60 44.86
N GLU A 271 -39.10 19.35 45.75
CA GLU A 271 -38.52 18.79 46.99
C GLU A 271 -37.71 19.84 47.79
N ASN A 272 -38.18 20.04 49.02
CA ASN A 272 -37.39 20.20 50.24
C ASN A 272 -36.72 21.54 50.58
N HIS A 273 -37.32 22.12 51.62
CA HIS A 273 -36.79 23.01 52.65
C HIS A 273 -35.27 22.91 52.96
N SER A 274 -34.71 24.10 53.22
CA SER A 274 -33.52 24.45 54.01
C SER A 274 -32.14 24.33 53.36
N LEU A 275 -31.47 25.47 53.17
CA LEU A 275 -30.40 25.98 54.05
C LEU A 275 -29.81 27.28 53.46
N ASN A 276 -29.80 28.35 54.28
CA ASN A 276 -29.09 29.59 53.99
C ASN A 276 -27.58 29.35 53.91
N THR A 277 -26.91 30.01 52.96
CA THR A 277 -25.56 30.54 53.21
C THR A 277 -25.41 31.89 52.50
N TYR A 278 -25.08 32.91 53.29
CA TYR A 278 -24.75 34.28 52.90
C TYR A 278 -23.42 34.34 52.13
N GLU A 279 -23.31 35.24 51.16
CA GLU A 279 -22.29 36.32 51.21
C GLU A 279 -22.69 37.50 50.33
N ILE A 280 -22.51 38.70 50.89
CA ILE A 280 -22.98 40.02 50.46
C ILE A 280 -21.91 40.67 49.57
N GLN A 281 -22.31 41.30 48.47
CA GLN A 281 -21.64 42.50 48.00
C GLN A 281 -22.68 43.53 47.52
N ASP A 282 -22.84 44.58 48.33
CA ASP A 282 -23.69 45.75 48.10
C ASP A 282 -23.24 46.51 46.84
N ASP A 283 -24.15 46.72 45.90
CA ASP A 283 -24.05 47.83 44.94
C ASP A 283 -25.24 48.77 45.16
N ASN A 284 -24.93 49.88 45.84
CA ASN A 284 -25.88 50.89 46.25
C ASN A 284 -26.09 51.89 45.10
N SER A 285 -27.02 51.61 44.18
CA SER A 285 -27.44 52.58 43.16
C SER A 285 -28.64 53.39 43.61
N ASN A 286 -28.39 54.60 44.11
CA ASN A 286 -29.38 55.63 44.39
C ASN A 286 -30.28 55.91 43.17
N MET A 287 -31.56 55.57 43.23
CA MET A 287 -32.56 55.98 42.24
C MET A 287 -33.54 56.97 42.88
N PRO A 288 -33.72 58.20 42.35
CA PRO A 288 -34.68 59.16 42.90
C PRO A 288 -36.12 58.72 42.60
N ASN A 289 -36.96 58.70 43.63
CA ASN A 289 -38.40 58.46 43.53
C ASN A 289 -39.10 59.58 42.74
N TYR A 290 -39.68 59.25 41.60
CA TYR A 290 -40.69 60.08 40.95
C TYR A 290 -42.07 59.46 41.15
N TYR A 291 -42.90 60.10 41.98
CA TYR A 291 -44.32 59.81 42.09
C TYR A 291 -45.05 60.46 40.90
N ILE A 292 -45.81 59.66 40.13
CA ILE A 292 -46.78 60.17 39.16
C ILE A 292 -48.16 59.72 39.63
N THR A 293 -48.95 60.70 40.06
CA THR A 293 -50.35 60.58 40.46
C THR A 293 -51.26 60.42 39.25
N TYR A 294 -52.18 59.45 39.31
CA TYR A 294 -53.30 59.31 38.39
C TYR A 294 -54.35 60.40 38.66
N ASN A 295 -54.79 61.10 37.62
CA ASN A 295 -56.07 61.81 37.62
C ASN A 295 -56.91 61.28 36.46
N SER A 296 -58.02 60.65 36.82
CA SER A 296 -59.13 60.29 35.93
C SER A 296 -60.13 61.45 35.88
N SER A 297 -60.54 61.81 34.66
CA SER A 297 -61.77 62.54 34.34
C SER A 297 -62.54 61.75 33.30
#